data_AF-A0A023X6D6-F1
#
_entry.id   AF-A0A023X6D6-F1
#
_cell.length_a   1.000
_cell.length_b   1.000
_cell.length_c   1.000
_cell.angle_alpha   90.00
_cell.angle_beta   90.00
_cell.angle_gamma   90.00
#
_symmetry.space_group_name_H-M   'P 1'
#
loop_
_entity.id
_entity.type
_entity.pdbx_description
1 polymer ?
#
loop_
_entity_poly.entity_id
_entity_poly.type
_entity_poly.pdbx_seq_one_letter_code
_entity_poly.pdbx_strand_id
1 'polypeptide(L)'
;MSDWVIETMRTLGYLGLALLLLVENVFPPIPSEVVLPLAGFLVGLGELNFWGAVAFSTLGAVAGAWVLYGLGRWGGRTVILRYGRFLRVSAKELDQAESWFRRYGDWIVLFARVVPLARSIVSIPAGTMRMPPLRFTLLTTAGTLTWNTTLIYAGTVLGANWSAVSEFIGTYSTYVYIALAVLVALYITLKVVAHFRD
;
A
#
# COMPACT_ATOMS: atom_id res chain seq x y z
N MET A 1 -9.71 3.23 18.20
CA MET A 1 -8.47 2.62 17.61
C MET A 1 -7.72 3.60 16.71
N SER A 2 -8.37 4.64 16.19
CA SER A 2 -7.79 5.75 15.42
C SER A 2 -7.15 6.85 16.29
N ASP A 3 -7.47 6.92 17.58
CA ASP A 3 -7.08 8.06 18.43
C ASP A 3 -5.57 8.19 18.63
N TRP A 4 -4.87 7.06 18.80
CA TRP A 4 -3.40 7.08 18.95
C TRP A 4 -2.68 7.48 17.66
N VAL A 5 -3.26 7.17 16.49
CA VAL A 5 -2.72 7.56 15.16
C VAL A 5 -2.81 9.07 15.00
N ILE A 6 -3.95 9.66 15.37
CA ILE A 6 -4.16 11.11 15.37
C ILE A 6 -3.22 11.78 16.39
N GLU A 7 -3.14 11.25 17.61
CA GLU A 7 -2.27 11.79 18.65
C GLU A 7 -0.79 11.77 18.24
N THR A 8 -0.35 10.69 17.58
CA THR A 8 1.02 10.60 17.04
C THR A 8 1.27 11.67 15.98
N MET A 9 0.31 11.95 15.10
CA MET A 9 0.43 13.01 14.10
C MET A 9 0.38 14.41 14.72
N ARG A 10 -0.40 14.62 15.78
CA ARG A 10 -0.46 15.91 16.48
C ARG A 10 0.80 16.21 17.28
N THR A 11 1.36 15.20 17.93
CA THR A 11 2.58 15.35 18.76
C THR A 11 3.85 15.41 17.93
N LEU A 12 3.98 14.57 16.90
CA LEU A 12 5.20 14.47 16.08
C LEU A 12 5.06 15.14 14.71
N GLY A 13 3.89 15.69 14.37
CA GLY A 13 3.64 16.37 13.09
C GLY A 13 3.92 15.47 11.89
N TYR A 14 4.63 16.03 10.91
CA TYR A 14 5.03 15.31 9.70
C TYR A 14 5.95 14.11 9.96
N LEU A 15 6.74 14.15 11.04
CA LEU A 15 7.62 13.04 11.40
C LEU A 15 6.79 11.85 11.88
N GLY A 16 5.73 12.10 12.66
CA GLY A 16 4.78 11.08 13.08
C GLY A 16 4.12 10.40 11.88
N LEU A 17 3.67 11.19 10.91
CA LEU A 17 3.11 10.68 9.65
C LEU A 17 4.12 9.82 8.87
N ALA A 18 5.36 10.27 8.72
CA ALA A 18 6.40 9.50 8.04
C ALA A 18 6.70 8.18 8.76
N LEU A 19 6.80 8.18 10.09
CA LEU A 19 7.06 6.98 10.89
C LEU A 19 5.90 5.99 10.80
N LEU A 20 4.65 6.46 10.86
CA LEU A 20 3.47 5.61 10.70
C LEU A 20 3.47 4.91 9.33
N LEU A 21 3.77 5.64 8.26
CA LEU A 21 3.83 5.09 6.90
C LEU A 21 5.04 4.18 6.68
N LEU A 22 6.16 4.44 7.36
CA LEU A 22 7.31 3.54 7.36
C LEU A 22 6.93 2.22 8.01
N VAL A 23 6.40 2.27 9.23
CA VAL A 23 6.00 1.07 9.98
C VAL A 23 4.96 0.29 9.19
N GLU A 24 3.93 0.95 8.65
CA GLU A 24 2.89 0.36 7.81
C GLU A 24 3.40 -0.33 6.55
N ASN A 25 4.45 0.21 5.93
CA ASN A 25 5.05 -0.43 4.76
C ASN A 25 5.87 -1.66 5.14
N VAL A 26 6.56 -1.67 6.29
CA VAL A 26 7.40 -2.80 6.73
C VAL A 26 6.57 -3.93 7.31
N PHE A 27 5.60 -3.58 8.15
CA PHE A 27 4.60 -4.47 8.68
C PHE A 27 3.27 -3.83 8.35
N PRO A 28 2.27 -4.53 7.79
CA PRO A 28 0.94 -3.97 7.61
C PRO A 28 0.03 -4.30 8.82
N PRO A 29 0.23 -3.76 10.05
CA PRO A 29 -0.76 -3.88 11.11
C PRO A 29 -1.91 -2.88 10.93
N ILE A 30 -1.71 -1.81 10.14
CA ILE A 30 -2.65 -0.69 9.98
C ILE A 30 -2.87 -0.44 8.48
N PRO A 31 -4.11 -0.34 8.00
CA PRO A 31 -4.38 0.05 6.63
C PRO A 31 -3.99 1.51 6.40
N SER A 32 -3.14 1.81 5.42
CA SER A 32 -2.82 3.20 5.06
C SER A 32 -4.01 3.96 4.47
N GLU A 33 -5.08 3.25 4.12
CA GLU A 33 -6.42 3.75 3.82
C GLU A 33 -7.07 4.46 5.02
N VAL A 34 -6.57 4.26 6.24
CA VAL A 34 -7.02 4.98 7.44
C VAL A 34 -6.06 6.13 7.76
N VAL A 35 -4.75 5.89 7.70
CA VAL A 35 -3.74 6.88 8.11
C VAL A 35 -3.72 8.12 7.19
N LEU A 36 -3.78 7.93 5.88
CA LEU A 36 -3.66 9.03 4.91
C LEU A 36 -4.90 9.94 4.88
N PRO A 37 -6.15 9.42 4.92
CA PRO A 37 -7.32 10.28 5.06
C PRO A 37 -7.36 11.03 6.40
N LEU A 38 -6.89 10.42 7.50
CA LEU A 38 -6.76 11.12 8.78
C LEU A 38 -5.72 12.25 8.72
N ALA A 39 -4.59 12.03 8.03
CA ALA A 39 -3.64 13.10 7.75
C ALA A 39 -4.29 14.23 6.92
N GLY A 40 -5.09 13.88 5.91
CA GLY A 40 -5.89 14.82 5.14
C GLY A 40 -6.92 15.59 5.99
N PHE A 41 -7.56 14.91 6.94
CA PHE A 41 -8.47 15.55 7.89
C PHE A 41 -7.75 16.62 8.72
N LEU A 42 -6.55 16.33 9.25
CA LEU A 42 -5.73 17.30 9.97
C LEU A 42 -5.27 18.46 9.08
N VAL A 43 -5.04 18.21 7.79
CA VAL A 43 -4.81 19.29 6.82
C VAL A 43 -6.05 20.17 6.64
N GLY A 44 -7.24 19.58 6.57
CA GLY A 44 -8.52 20.30 6.50
C GLY A 44 -8.80 21.17 7.74
N LEU A 45 -8.32 20.75 8.92
CA LEU A 45 -8.37 21.53 10.15
C LEU A 45 -7.29 22.63 10.23
N GLY A 46 -6.36 22.70 9.27
CA GLY A 46 -5.24 23.63 9.28
C GLY A 46 -4.08 23.24 10.22
N GLU A 47 -4.11 22.04 10.80
CA GLU A 47 -3.04 21.53 11.69
C GLU A 47 -1.82 21.04 10.91
N LEU A 48 -2.00 20.61 9.64
CA LEU A 48 -0.93 20.17 8.75
C LEU A 48 -1.02 20.89 7.39
N ASN A 49 0.12 21.08 6.73
CA ASN A 49 0.16 21.52 5.34
C ASN A 49 -0.03 20.33 4.38
N PHE A 50 -0.85 20.49 3.35
CA PHE A 50 -1.10 19.45 2.35
C PHE A 50 0.18 18.89 1.71
N TRP A 51 1.04 19.77 1.20
CA TRP A 51 2.28 19.37 0.54
C TRP A 51 3.28 18.76 1.53
N GLY A 52 3.31 19.26 2.77
CA GLY A 52 4.09 18.66 3.85
C GLY A 52 3.63 17.24 4.16
N ALA A 53 2.32 17.02 4.29
CA ALA A 53 1.75 15.71 4.54
C ALA A 53 2.08 14.72 3.40
N VAL A 54 1.91 15.14 2.14
CA VAL A 54 2.23 14.33 0.95
C VAL A 54 3.72 14.00 0.87
N ALA A 55 4.60 14.96 1.13
CA ALA A 55 6.05 14.75 1.07
C ALA A 55 6.52 13.74 2.13
N PHE A 56 6.14 13.95 3.38
CA PHE A 56 6.57 13.10 4.49
C PHE A 56 5.93 11.72 4.47
N SER A 57 4.65 11.61 4.06
CA SER A 57 4.02 10.30 3.87
C SER A 57 4.69 9.51 2.76
N THR A 58 5.15 10.19 1.70
CA THR A 58 5.86 9.56 0.59
C THR A 58 7.26 9.12 1.01
N LEU A 59 7.99 9.96 1.75
CA LEU A 59 9.31 9.61 2.30
C LEU A 59 9.23 8.39 3.23
N GLY A 60 8.27 8.38 4.16
CA GLY A 60 8.06 7.25 5.07
C GLY A 60 7.75 5.95 4.33
N ALA A 61 6.84 5.99 3.36
CA ALA A 61 6.47 4.82 2.59
C ALA A 61 7.60 4.31 1.68
N VAL A 62 8.37 5.21 1.06
CA VAL A 62 9.55 4.85 0.25
C VAL A 62 10.62 4.22 1.14
N ALA A 63 10.88 4.77 2.34
CA ALA A 63 11.82 4.22 3.29
C ALA A 63 11.41 2.81 3.75
N GLY A 64 10.14 2.61 4.13
CA GLY A 64 9.64 1.28 4.50
C GLY A 64 9.72 0.27 3.35
N ALA A 65 9.43 0.71 2.13
CA ALA A 65 9.58 -0.13 0.95
C ALA A 65 11.03 -0.55 0.66
N TRP A 66 12.00 0.34 0.91
CA TRP A 66 13.42 0.04 0.79
C TRP A 66 13.89 -1.03 1.77
N VAL A 67 13.31 -1.07 2.99
CA VAL A 67 13.57 -2.14 3.95
C VAL A 67 13.13 -3.49 3.38
N LEU A 68 11.90 -3.59 2.88
CA LEU A 68 11.38 -4.83 2.27
C LEU A 68 12.13 -5.24 1.01
N TYR A 69 12.51 -4.27 0.18
CA TYR A 69 13.33 -4.48 -0.99
C TYR A 69 14.72 -5.01 -0.64
N GLY A 70 15.37 -4.44 0.38
CA GLY A 70 16.66 -4.91 0.89
C GLY A 70 16.57 -6.34 1.43
N LEU A 71 15.50 -6.65 2.18
CA LEU A 71 15.23 -8.01 2.66
C LEU A 71 15.09 -8.99 1.50
N GLY A 72 14.37 -8.63 0.43
CA GLY A 72 14.26 -9.48 -0.76
C GLY A 72 15.57 -9.60 -1.53
N ARG A 73 16.35 -8.52 -1.64
CA ARG A 73 17.59 -8.50 -2.42
C ARG A 73 18.74 -9.27 -1.78
N TRP A 74 18.96 -9.08 -0.49
CA TRP A 74 20.09 -9.68 0.24
C TRP A 74 19.70 -10.95 0.98
N GLY A 75 18.49 -11.00 1.55
CA GLY A 75 17.98 -12.19 2.22
C GLY A 75 17.52 -13.28 1.25
N GLY A 76 17.07 -12.88 0.06
CA GLY A 76 16.56 -13.80 -0.95
C GLY A 76 15.35 -14.60 -0.47
N ARG A 77 14.97 -15.60 -1.27
CA ARG A 77 13.77 -16.41 -1.03
C ARG A 77 13.79 -17.13 0.33
N THR A 78 14.95 -17.64 0.75
CA THR A 78 15.08 -18.41 1.99
C THR A 78 14.77 -17.56 3.23
N VAL A 79 15.26 -16.32 3.30
CA VAL A 79 14.99 -15.42 4.43
C VAL A 79 13.53 -14.98 4.41
N ILE A 80 12.97 -14.65 3.24
CA ILE A 80 11.56 -14.26 3.12
C ILE A 80 10.65 -15.37 3.63
N LEU A 81 10.87 -16.63 3.21
CA LEU A 81 10.02 -17.75 3.63
C LEU A 81 10.20 -18.08 5.11
N ARG A 82 11.41 -17.90 5.67
CA ARG A 82 11.67 -18.07 7.09
C ARG A 82 10.94 -17.04 7.95
N TYR A 83 10.83 -15.80 7.48
CA TYR A 83 10.08 -14.72 8.13
C TYR A 83 8.69 -14.50 7.54
N GLY A 84 8.21 -15.40 6.67
CA GLY A 84 6.96 -15.22 5.91
C GLY A 84 5.74 -15.10 6.82
N ARG A 85 5.78 -15.73 8.00
CA ARG A 85 4.74 -15.60 9.03
C ARG A 85 4.66 -14.18 9.63
N PHE A 86 5.79 -13.48 9.76
CA PHE A 86 5.85 -12.10 10.23
C PHE A 86 5.48 -11.11 9.11
N LEU A 87 5.90 -11.40 7.88
CA LEU A 87 5.62 -10.57 6.70
C LEU A 87 4.23 -10.84 6.10
N ARG A 88 3.49 -11.82 6.61
CA ARG A 88 2.22 -12.33 6.04
C ARG A 88 2.35 -12.69 4.55
N VAL A 89 3.48 -13.27 4.16
CA VAL A 89 3.76 -13.73 2.79
C VAL A 89 3.94 -15.24 2.79
N SER A 90 3.11 -15.93 2.02
CA SER A 90 3.22 -17.36 1.75
C SER A 90 4.15 -17.64 0.55
N ALA A 91 4.67 -18.86 0.47
CA ALA A 91 5.48 -19.29 -0.67
C ALA A 91 4.73 -19.16 -2.01
N LYS A 92 3.43 -19.47 -2.01
CA LYS A 92 2.59 -19.38 -3.19
C LYS A 92 2.39 -17.94 -3.67
N GLU A 93 2.19 -17.00 -2.74
CA GLU A 93 2.08 -15.57 -3.07
C GLU A 93 3.40 -15.03 -3.61
N LEU A 94 4.54 -15.45 -3.04
CA LEU A 94 5.86 -15.08 -3.55
C LEU A 94 6.08 -15.62 -4.97
N ASP A 95 5.77 -16.89 -5.22
CA ASP A 95 5.86 -17.50 -6.57
C ASP A 95 4.99 -16.77 -7.60
N GLN A 96 3.78 -16.42 -7.20
CA GLN A 96 2.85 -15.69 -8.05
C GLN A 96 3.36 -14.28 -8.35
N ALA A 97 3.84 -13.56 -7.34
CA ALA A 97 4.39 -12.23 -7.51
C ALA A 97 5.65 -12.24 -8.40
N GLU A 98 6.55 -13.21 -8.21
CA GLU A 98 7.72 -13.39 -9.08
C GLU A 98 7.31 -13.72 -10.53
N SER A 99 6.26 -14.53 -10.73
CA SER A 99 5.72 -14.83 -12.06
C SER A 99 5.18 -13.59 -12.77
N TRP A 100 4.52 -12.70 -12.03
CA TRP A 100 4.02 -11.45 -12.57
C TRP A 100 5.15 -10.46 -12.87
N PHE A 101 6.19 -10.41 -12.03
CA PHE A 101 7.41 -9.66 -12.33
C PHE A 101 8.08 -10.15 -13.62
N ARG A 102 8.15 -11.46 -13.85
CA ARG A 102 8.68 -12.01 -15.11
C ARG A 102 7.82 -11.63 -16.33
N ARG A 103 6.50 -11.53 -16.17
CA ARG A 103 5.56 -11.26 -17.27
C ARG A 103 5.39 -9.78 -17.59
N TYR A 104 5.30 -8.92 -16.57
CA TYR A 104 5.00 -7.49 -16.70
C TYR A 104 6.22 -6.59 -16.46
N GLY A 105 7.33 -7.17 -16.01
CA GLY A 105 8.58 -6.45 -15.76
C GLY A 105 8.48 -5.45 -14.62
N ASP A 106 9.35 -4.44 -14.66
CA ASP A 106 9.50 -3.41 -13.64
C ASP A 106 8.21 -2.62 -13.37
N TRP A 107 7.33 -2.47 -14.37
CA TRP A 107 6.10 -1.69 -14.29
C TRP A 107 5.11 -2.19 -13.24
N ILE A 108 5.20 -3.47 -12.86
CA ILE A 108 4.31 -4.02 -11.84
C ILE A 108 4.48 -3.34 -10.48
N VAL A 109 5.66 -2.76 -10.19
CA VAL A 109 5.90 -1.98 -8.97
C VAL A 109 4.99 -0.75 -8.91
N LEU A 110 4.76 -0.09 -10.05
CA LEU A 110 3.89 1.07 -10.12
C LEU A 110 2.43 0.66 -9.89
N PHE A 111 1.95 -0.34 -10.63
CA PHE A 111 0.55 -0.76 -10.58
C PHE A 111 0.18 -1.43 -9.25
N ALA A 112 1.06 -2.27 -8.70
CA ALA A 112 0.82 -2.93 -7.43
C ALA A 112 0.74 -1.93 -6.26
N ARG A 113 1.37 -0.75 -6.37
CA ARG A 113 1.27 0.29 -5.34
C ARG A 113 -0.08 0.99 -5.26
N VAL A 114 -0.89 0.89 -6.31
CA VAL A 114 -2.25 1.45 -6.36
C VAL A 114 -3.28 0.43 -5.88
N VAL A 115 -2.89 -0.84 -5.73
CA VAL A 115 -3.77 -1.92 -5.26
C VAL A 115 -3.55 -2.13 -3.75
N PRO A 116 -4.61 -2.01 -2.93
CA PRO A 116 -4.56 -2.35 -1.50
C PRO A 116 -3.99 -3.74 -1.29
N LEU A 117 -3.21 -3.96 -0.21
CA LEU A 117 -2.46 -5.19 0.10
C LEU A 117 -1.27 -5.51 -0.82
N ALA A 118 -1.38 -5.27 -2.13
CA ALA A 118 -0.29 -5.54 -3.07
C ALA A 118 0.87 -4.55 -2.93
N ARG A 119 0.59 -3.31 -2.46
CA ARG A 119 1.58 -2.23 -2.34
C ARG A 119 2.79 -2.54 -1.46
N SER A 120 2.59 -3.26 -0.36
CA SER A 120 3.66 -3.60 0.58
C SER A 120 4.41 -4.83 0.09
N ILE A 121 3.66 -5.82 -0.41
CA ILE A 121 4.21 -7.10 -0.87
C ILE A 121 5.10 -6.93 -2.10
N VAL A 122 4.82 -5.98 -3.02
CA VAL A 122 5.58 -5.82 -4.27
C VAL A 122 7.06 -5.46 -4.08
N SER A 123 7.43 -4.89 -2.93
CA SER A 123 8.82 -4.49 -2.64
C SER A 123 9.73 -5.71 -2.46
N ILE A 124 9.20 -6.80 -1.89
CA ILE A 124 9.93 -8.06 -1.65
C ILE A 124 10.37 -8.74 -2.96
N PRO A 125 9.47 -9.08 -3.92
CA PRO A 125 9.84 -9.69 -5.18
C PRO A 125 10.65 -8.74 -6.08
N ALA A 126 10.47 -7.41 -5.98
CA ALA A 126 11.37 -6.46 -6.64
C ALA A 126 12.82 -6.64 -6.17
N GLY A 127 13.01 -6.91 -4.87
CA GLY A 127 14.30 -7.24 -4.28
C GLY A 127 14.83 -8.60 -4.76
N THR A 128 14.04 -9.67 -4.67
CA THR A 128 14.48 -11.03 -5.06
C THR A 128 14.85 -11.12 -6.54
N MET A 129 14.13 -10.40 -7.40
CA MET A 129 14.40 -10.30 -8.83
C MET A 129 15.53 -9.32 -9.18
N ARG A 130 16.20 -8.74 -8.16
CA ARG A 130 17.34 -7.82 -8.30
C ARG A 130 17.08 -6.61 -9.20
N MET A 131 15.85 -6.09 -9.20
CA MET A 131 15.47 -4.88 -9.94
C MET A 131 16.48 -3.74 -9.66
N PRO A 132 16.86 -2.88 -10.63
CA PRO A 132 17.77 -1.78 -10.36
C PRO A 132 17.21 -0.82 -9.29
N PRO A 133 18.00 -0.45 -8.25
CA PRO A 133 17.49 0.31 -7.11
C PRO A 133 16.95 1.71 -7.50
N LEU A 134 17.56 2.34 -8.52
CA LEU A 134 17.07 3.60 -9.06
C LEU A 134 15.68 3.46 -9.67
N ARG A 135 15.46 2.41 -10.49
CA ARG A 135 14.15 2.14 -11.10
C ARG A 135 13.10 1.80 -10.04
N PHE A 136 13.48 0.97 -9.06
CA PHE A 136 12.62 0.64 -7.93
C PHE A 136 12.15 1.91 -7.22
N THR A 137 13.09 2.81 -6.90
CA THR A 137 12.79 4.08 -6.20
C THR A 137 11.87 4.96 -7.03
N LEU A 138 12.17 5.18 -8.31
CA LEU A 138 11.36 6.06 -9.16
C LEU A 138 9.92 5.57 -9.31
N LEU A 139 9.72 4.28 -9.63
CA LEU A 139 8.38 3.71 -9.78
C LEU A 139 7.65 3.65 -8.43
N THR A 140 8.38 3.35 -7.36
CA THR A 140 7.86 3.35 -6.00
C THR A 140 7.37 4.71 -5.57
N THR A 141 8.20 5.74 -5.74
CA THR A 141 7.88 7.11 -5.41
C THR A 141 6.71 7.58 -6.26
N ALA A 142 6.68 7.33 -7.57
CA ALA A 142 5.57 7.73 -8.43
C ALA A 142 4.23 7.10 -8.00
N GLY A 143 4.20 5.79 -7.76
CA GLY A 143 2.98 5.10 -7.32
C GLY A 143 2.51 5.56 -5.95
N THR A 144 3.44 5.70 -5.00
CA THR A 144 3.11 6.12 -3.63
C THR A 144 2.70 7.58 -3.55
N LEU A 145 3.35 8.46 -4.32
CA LEU A 145 3.00 9.86 -4.41
C LEU A 145 1.56 10.00 -4.92
N THR A 146 1.24 9.33 -6.03
CA THR A 146 -0.12 9.36 -6.61
C THR A 146 -1.17 8.90 -5.60
N TRP A 147 -0.93 7.78 -4.92
CA TRP A 147 -1.84 7.23 -3.92
C TRP A 147 -1.99 8.14 -2.69
N ASN A 148 -0.87 8.60 -2.14
CA ASN A 148 -0.84 9.47 -0.97
C ASN A 148 -1.55 10.80 -1.24
N THR A 149 -1.25 11.44 -2.37
CA THR A 149 -1.92 12.68 -2.79
C THR A 149 -3.42 12.47 -2.92
N THR A 150 -3.86 11.38 -3.55
CA THR A 150 -5.29 11.07 -3.71
C THR A 150 -6.00 10.91 -2.37
N LEU A 151 -5.43 10.12 -1.44
CA LEU A 151 -6.06 9.87 -0.14
C LEU A 151 -5.99 11.05 0.82
N ILE A 152 -4.89 11.79 0.84
CA ILE A 152 -4.77 13.02 1.65
C ILE A 152 -5.75 14.07 1.11
N TYR A 153 -5.84 14.22 -0.21
CA TYR A 153 -6.79 15.15 -0.82
C TYR A 153 -8.24 14.76 -0.50
N ALA A 154 -8.58 13.48 -0.64
CA ALA A 154 -9.88 12.98 -0.19
C ALA A 154 -10.10 13.34 1.29
N GLY A 155 -9.16 13.05 2.18
CA GLY A 155 -9.24 13.41 3.60
C GLY A 155 -9.45 14.90 3.86
N THR A 156 -8.81 15.79 3.09
CA THR A 156 -8.98 17.24 3.24
C THR A 156 -10.39 17.70 2.91
N VAL A 157 -10.96 17.20 1.82
CA VAL A 157 -12.32 17.54 1.38
C VAL A 157 -13.36 16.90 2.30
N LEU A 158 -13.09 15.68 2.77
CA LEU A 158 -13.95 14.91 3.67
C LEU A 158 -13.99 15.50 5.09
N GLY A 159 -12.90 16.09 5.57
CA GLY A 159 -12.88 16.77 6.87
C GLY A 159 -13.81 17.98 6.97
N ALA A 160 -14.16 18.58 5.84
CA ALA A 160 -15.18 19.63 5.79
C ALA A 160 -16.63 19.11 5.94
N ASN A 161 -16.88 17.79 5.81
CA ASN A 161 -18.24 17.20 5.74
C ASN A 161 -18.38 15.86 6.51
N TRP A 162 -17.73 15.72 7.67
CA TRP A 162 -17.52 14.46 8.41
C TRP A 162 -18.76 13.55 8.61
N SER A 163 -19.98 14.09 8.68
CA SER A 163 -21.22 13.32 8.83
C SER A 163 -21.65 12.55 7.57
N ALA A 164 -21.34 13.02 6.36
CA ALA A 164 -21.65 12.31 5.11
C ALA A 164 -20.63 11.18 4.81
N VAL A 165 -19.47 11.23 5.48
CA VAL A 165 -18.29 10.42 5.17
C VAL A 165 -18.33 9.05 5.83
N SER A 166 -18.89 8.93 7.03
CA SER A 166 -19.09 7.63 7.69
C SER A 166 -20.00 6.71 6.89
N GLU A 167 -21.00 7.27 6.20
CA GLU A 167 -21.95 6.54 5.34
C GLU A 167 -21.34 6.22 3.96
N PHE A 168 -20.55 7.15 3.41
CA PHE A 168 -19.86 6.96 2.12
C PHE A 168 -18.70 5.95 2.20
N ILE A 169 -17.91 5.94 3.28
CA ILE A 169 -16.81 4.98 3.47
C ILE A 169 -17.36 3.55 3.58
N GLY A 170 -18.45 3.34 4.32
CA GLY A 170 -19.13 2.03 4.38
C GLY A 170 -19.64 1.57 3.00
N THR A 171 -20.08 2.51 2.16
CA THR A 171 -20.63 2.24 0.83
C THR A 171 -19.53 2.02 -0.23
N TYR A 172 -18.47 2.83 -0.24
CA TYR A 172 -17.38 2.75 -1.21
C TYR A 172 -16.49 1.52 -0.98
N SER A 173 -16.16 1.19 0.28
CA SER A 173 -15.48 -0.07 0.61
C SER A 173 -16.30 -1.26 0.13
N THR A 174 -17.62 -1.25 0.32
CA THR A 174 -18.53 -2.27 -0.21
C THR A 174 -18.42 -2.40 -1.73
N TYR A 175 -18.44 -1.29 -2.49
CA TYR A 175 -18.31 -1.35 -3.95
C TYR A 175 -16.94 -1.85 -4.43
N VAL A 176 -15.85 -1.46 -3.78
CA VAL A 176 -14.50 -1.95 -4.10
C VAL A 176 -14.38 -3.43 -3.78
N TYR A 177 -14.91 -3.89 -2.64
CA TYR A 177 -14.95 -5.31 -2.29
C TYR A 177 -15.84 -6.12 -3.24
N ILE A 178 -16.97 -5.57 -3.68
CA ILE A 178 -17.84 -6.19 -4.69
C ILE A 178 -17.12 -6.30 -6.03
N ALA A 179 -16.46 -5.23 -6.50
CA ALA A 179 -15.71 -5.26 -7.76
C ALA A 179 -14.58 -6.31 -7.71
N LEU A 180 -13.88 -6.40 -6.58
CA LEU A 180 -12.86 -7.41 -6.36
C LEU A 180 -13.45 -8.83 -6.34
N ALA A 181 -14.59 -9.02 -5.66
CA ALA A 181 -15.28 -10.30 -5.58
C ALA A 181 -15.81 -10.76 -6.96
N VAL A 182 -16.33 -9.84 -7.77
CA VAL A 182 -16.78 -10.10 -9.14
C VAL A 182 -15.61 -10.51 -10.02
N LEU A 183 -14.47 -9.80 -9.96
CA LEU A 183 -13.27 -10.15 -10.71
C LEU A 183 -12.72 -11.54 -10.32
N VAL A 184 -12.74 -11.87 -9.03
CA VAL A 184 -12.34 -13.19 -8.53
C VAL A 184 -13.32 -14.27 -8.98
N ALA A 185 -14.62 -14.03 -8.91
CA ALA A 185 -15.65 -14.96 -9.36
C ALA A 185 -15.59 -15.22 -10.86
N LEU A 186 -15.38 -14.18 -11.68
CA LEU A 186 -15.14 -14.28 -13.12
C LEU A 186 -13.88 -15.08 -13.43
N TYR A 187 -12.79 -14.82 -12.70
CA TYR A 187 -11.56 -15.59 -12.85
C TYR A 187 -11.75 -17.08 -12.51
N ILE A 188 -12.46 -17.40 -11.42
CA ILE A 188 -12.76 -18.77 -11.02
C ILE A 188 -13.66 -19.45 -12.07
N THR A 189 -14.73 -18.80 -12.50
CA THR A 189 -15.66 -19.37 -13.50
C THR A 189 -14.96 -19.59 -14.85
N LEU A 190 -14.19 -18.63 -15.34
CA LEU A 190 -13.39 -18.81 -16.56
C LEU A 190 -12.40 -19.97 -16.43
N LYS A 191 -11.78 -20.14 -15.26
CA LYS A 191 -10.84 -21.24 -14.99
C LYS A 191 -11.52 -22.61 -14.85
N VAL A 192 -12.68 -22.67 -14.22
CA VAL A 192 -13.48 -23.90 -14.08
C VAL A 192 -14.06 -24.32 -15.43
N VAL A 193 -14.61 -23.39 -16.21
CA VAL A 193 -15.12 -23.65 -17.55
C VAL A 193 -14.02 -24.10 -18.50
N ALA A 194 -12.80 -23.54 -18.38
CA ALA A 194 -11.64 -24.02 -19.14
C ALA A 194 -11.20 -25.43 -18.73
N HIS A 195 -11.32 -25.80 -17.44
CA HIS A 195 -10.92 -27.12 -16.93
C HIS A 195 -11.90 -28.25 -17.30
N PHE A 196 -13.18 -27.95 -17.56
CA PHE A 196 -14.18 -28.93 -18.03
C PHE A 196 -14.21 -29.09 -19.56
N ARG A 197 -13.37 -28.34 -20.28
CA ARG A 197 -13.33 -28.32 -21.75
C ARG A 197 -12.12 -29.08 -22.33
N ASP A 198 -11.26 -29.60 -21.47
CA ASP A 198 -10.23 -30.61 -21.72
C ASP A 198 -10.75 -32.00 -21.34
#